data_AF-A0A3B9VHE8-F1
#
_entry.id   AF-A0A3B9VHE8-F1
#
_cell.length_a   1.000
_cell.length_b   1.000
_cell.length_c   1.000
_cell.angle_alpha   90.00
_cell.angle_beta   90.00
_cell.angle_gamma   90.00
#
_symmetry.space_group_name_H-M   'P 1'
#
loop_
_entity.id
_entity.type
_entity.pdbx_description
1 polymer ?
#
loop_
_entity_poly.entity_id
_entity_poly.type
_entity_poly.pdbx_seq_one_letter_code
_entity_poly.pdbx_strand_id
1 'polypeptide(L)'
;MLSNNFWPFILGFFVVYCFLKKKIKENFMKNITLEVSDTPRSLHFDDIYYNVDGGLAEKYYVFIDGNNLPQRFEKLEKNFNLLELGFGTGLSFLLTAIEFNKFDSKYELNFTSTELYPLSFEEIDLALKKWDDLYSNKITKEFLMQYKQKELIKDIKIKLNNVNLHILVGDARETLKSINEKQNCFYLDGFAPSKNPIMWGEEVFSQVKRLSAENSTATTYSVSRLVKDILTFAGFDYSKRKGFGKKREMIIGIKK
;
A
#
# COMPACT_ATOMS: atom_id res chain seq x y z
N MET A 1 -36.53 -45.25 -20.68
CA MET A 1 -37.06 -43.88 -20.49
C MET A 1 -36.65 -43.42 -19.09
N LEU A 2 -35.51 -42.75 -18.99
CA LEU A 2 -35.05 -42.09 -17.76
C LEU A 2 -35.57 -40.66 -17.81
N SER A 3 -36.39 -40.24 -16.84
CA SER A 3 -36.75 -38.83 -16.68
C SER A 3 -36.13 -38.27 -15.41
N ASN A 4 -35.36 -37.21 -15.62
CA ASN A 4 -34.66 -36.38 -14.66
C ASN A 4 -35.62 -35.60 -13.77
N ASN A 5 -35.39 -35.58 -12.45
CA ASN A 5 -35.94 -34.57 -11.54
C ASN A 5 -35.04 -34.39 -10.30
N PHE A 6 -33.79 -33.95 -10.51
CA PHE A 6 -32.82 -33.71 -9.43
C PHE A 6 -32.25 -32.27 -9.39
N TRP A 7 -32.92 -31.32 -10.05
CA TRP A 7 -32.39 -29.96 -10.24
C TRP A 7 -32.83 -28.86 -9.24
N PRO A 8 -34.01 -28.87 -8.60
CA PRO A 8 -34.41 -27.72 -7.76
C PRO A 8 -33.71 -27.66 -6.40
N PHE A 9 -33.20 -28.77 -5.86
CA PHE A 9 -32.52 -28.81 -4.56
C PHE A 9 -31.09 -28.27 -4.61
N ILE A 10 -30.36 -28.48 -5.71
CA ILE A 10 -28.96 -28.04 -5.86
C ILE A 10 -28.88 -26.51 -5.98
N LEU A 11 -29.84 -25.89 -6.67
CA LEU A 11 -29.89 -24.44 -6.84
C LEU A 11 -30.17 -23.72 -5.51
N GLY A 12 -31.11 -24.24 -4.71
CA GLY A 12 -31.42 -23.70 -3.38
C GLY A 12 -30.25 -23.82 -2.40
N PHE A 13 -29.53 -24.95 -2.42
CA PHE A 13 -28.34 -25.14 -1.58
C PHE A 13 -27.19 -24.24 -2.00
N PHE A 14 -26.99 -24.02 -3.31
CA PHE A 14 -25.96 -23.12 -3.82
C PHE A 14 -26.24 -21.66 -3.47
N VAL A 15 -27.49 -21.20 -3.59
CA VAL A 15 -27.90 -19.83 -3.21
C VAL A 15 -27.74 -19.61 -1.71
N VAL A 16 -28.19 -20.57 -0.88
CA VAL A 16 -28.03 -20.50 0.59
C VAL A 16 -26.55 -20.57 0.98
N TYR A 17 -25.75 -21.42 0.33
CA TYR A 17 -24.31 -21.52 0.56
C TYR A 17 -23.57 -20.24 0.17
N CYS A 18 -23.88 -19.64 -0.97
CA CYS A 18 -23.33 -18.35 -1.41
C CYS A 18 -23.75 -17.22 -0.46
N PHE A 19 -25.01 -17.20 -0.03
CA PHE A 19 -25.52 -16.20 0.91
C PHE A 19 -24.89 -16.34 2.30
N LEU A 20 -24.73 -17.57 2.79
CA LEU A 20 -24.00 -17.86 4.02
C LEU A 20 -22.53 -17.51 3.90
N LYS A 21 -21.85 -17.84 2.79
CA LYS A 21 -20.46 -17.42 2.54
C LYS A 21 -20.31 -15.91 2.51
N LYS A 22 -21.27 -15.19 1.91
CA LYS A 22 -21.29 -13.73 1.87
C LYS A 22 -21.50 -13.13 3.27
N LYS A 23 -22.48 -13.65 4.03
CA LYS A 23 -22.79 -13.20 5.40
C LYS A 23 -21.69 -13.56 6.40
N ILE A 24 -21.02 -14.69 6.21
CA ILE A 24 -19.82 -15.08 6.96
C ILE A 24 -18.66 -14.16 6.59
N LYS A 25 -18.39 -13.90 5.30
CA LYS A 25 -17.37 -12.93 4.86
C LYS A 25 -17.61 -11.52 5.44
N GLU A 26 -18.85 -11.05 5.45
CA GLU A 26 -19.23 -9.74 6.02
C GLU A 26 -19.00 -9.68 7.54
N ASN A 27 -19.14 -10.79 8.28
CA ASN A 27 -18.90 -10.83 9.73
C ASN A 27 -17.41 -10.85 10.13
N PHE A 28 -16.48 -11.14 9.21
CA PHE A 28 -15.04 -11.17 9.50
C PHE A 28 -14.31 -9.87 9.09
N MET A 29 -14.88 -9.07 8.19
CA MET A 29 -14.25 -7.83 7.72
C MET A 29 -14.73 -6.66 8.59
N LYS A 30 -13.81 -6.09 9.38
CA LYS A 30 -14.12 -5.03 10.35
C LYS A 30 -13.81 -3.64 9.79
N ASN A 31 -12.85 -3.53 8.88
CA ASN A 31 -12.31 -2.25 8.41
C ASN A 31 -12.57 -2.02 6.92
N ILE A 32 -12.82 -3.08 6.14
CA ILE A 32 -13.08 -2.96 4.70
C ILE A 32 -14.41 -3.56 4.27
N THR A 33 -14.99 -2.97 3.22
CA THR A 33 -16.09 -3.56 2.45
C THR A 33 -15.71 -3.66 0.99
N LEU A 34 -16.20 -4.69 0.29
CA LEU A 34 -16.07 -4.78 -1.17
C LEU A 34 -17.28 -4.10 -1.83
N GLU A 35 -17.02 -3.15 -2.74
CA GLU A 35 -18.06 -2.61 -3.63
C GLU A 35 -18.50 -3.65 -4.67
N VAL A 36 -19.52 -3.31 -5.47
CA VAL A 36 -20.06 -4.15 -6.56
C VAL A 36 -18.98 -4.59 -7.57
N SER A 37 -17.86 -3.87 -7.63
CA SER A 37 -16.67 -4.17 -8.47
C SER A 37 -15.53 -4.89 -7.74
N ASP A 38 -15.75 -5.48 -6.56
CA ASP A 38 -14.70 -6.07 -5.70
C ASP A 38 -13.59 -5.09 -5.29
N THR A 39 -13.90 -3.79 -5.30
CA THR A 39 -13.01 -2.72 -4.87
C THR A 39 -13.04 -2.59 -3.34
N PRO A 40 -11.90 -2.74 -2.64
CA PRO A 40 -11.85 -2.57 -1.20
C PRO A 40 -12.00 -1.10 -0.85
N ARG A 41 -13.05 -0.80 -0.10
CA ARG A 41 -13.35 0.51 0.49
C ARG A 41 -13.06 0.47 1.98
N SER A 42 -12.42 1.51 2.50
CA SER A 42 -12.28 1.73 3.93
C SER A 42 -13.60 2.22 4.52
N LEU A 43 -14.06 1.57 5.58
CA LEU A 43 -15.25 2.01 6.33
C LEU A 43 -14.99 3.28 7.15
N HIS A 44 -13.74 3.50 7.59
CA HIS A 44 -13.37 4.66 8.42
C HIS A 44 -13.23 5.94 7.60
N PHE A 45 -12.68 5.83 6.39
CA PHE A 45 -12.38 6.99 5.55
C PHE A 45 -13.35 7.19 4.38
N ASP A 46 -14.27 6.23 4.17
CA ASP A 46 -15.24 6.26 3.09
C ASP A 46 -14.58 6.56 1.72
N ASP A 47 -13.51 5.81 1.44
CA ASP A 47 -12.68 5.93 0.24
C ASP A 47 -12.05 4.58 -0.12
N ILE A 48 -11.63 4.41 -1.38
CA ILE A 48 -11.11 3.14 -1.90
C ILE A 48 -9.60 3.02 -1.68
N TYR A 49 -9.10 1.83 -1.35
CA TYR A 49 -7.65 1.61 -1.19
C TYR A 49 -6.90 1.65 -2.53
N TYR A 50 -7.54 1.20 -3.60
CA TYR A 50 -7.06 1.27 -4.97
C TYR A 50 -8.21 0.95 -5.93
N ASN A 51 -8.08 1.33 -7.19
CA ASN A 51 -9.01 0.90 -8.23
C ASN A 51 -8.72 -0.56 -8.64
N VAL A 52 -9.73 -1.42 -8.73
CA VAL A 52 -9.56 -2.81 -9.17
C VAL A 52 -9.09 -2.88 -10.63
N ASP A 53 -9.63 -2.00 -11.47
CA ASP A 53 -9.23 -1.87 -12.86
C ASP A 53 -7.94 -1.04 -12.97
N GLY A 54 -6.81 -1.73 -12.78
CA GLY A 54 -5.48 -1.16 -13.01
C GLY A 54 -4.76 -0.62 -11.76
N GLY A 55 -5.27 -0.86 -10.54
CA GLY A 55 -4.62 -0.40 -9.30
C GLY A 55 -3.19 -0.89 -9.13
N LEU A 56 -2.89 -2.13 -9.54
CA LEU A 56 -1.53 -2.67 -9.53
C LEU A 56 -0.59 -1.86 -10.44
N ALA A 57 -1.00 -1.62 -11.69
CA ALA A 57 -0.24 -0.86 -12.66
C ALA A 57 -0.14 0.63 -12.27
N GLU A 58 -1.19 1.20 -11.67
CA GLU A 58 -1.17 2.54 -11.14
C GLU A 58 -0.15 2.70 -10.00
N LYS A 59 -0.17 1.81 -9.00
CA LYS A 59 0.80 1.84 -7.90
C LYS A 59 2.22 1.70 -8.43
N TYR A 60 2.44 0.79 -9.37
CA TYR A 60 3.74 0.64 -10.05
C TYR A 60 4.18 1.96 -10.71
N TYR A 61 3.32 2.54 -11.56
CA TYR A 61 3.63 3.77 -12.28
C TYR A 61 3.90 4.96 -11.36
N VAL A 62 3.08 5.12 -10.31
CA VAL A 62 3.17 6.29 -9.41
C VAL A 62 4.37 6.16 -8.48
N PHE A 63 4.54 5.01 -7.85
CA PHE A 63 5.46 4.88 -6.72
C PHE A 63 6.79 4.24 -7.12
N ILE A 64 6.78 3.21 -7.97
CA ILE A 64 7.99 2.48 -8.35
C ILE A 64 8.70 3.25 -9.47
N ASP A 65 8.00 3.50 -10.57
CA ASP A 65 8.53 4.27 -11.70
C ASP A 65 8.70 5.75 -11.37
N GLY A 66 7.79 6.32 -10.57
CA GLY A 66 7.86 7.74 -10.19
C GLY A 66 9.07 8.08 -9.34
N ASN A 67 9.57 7.15 -8.51
CA ASN A 67 10.80 7.31 -7.74
C ASN A 67 12.03 6.72 -8.42
N ASN A 68 11.90 6.24 -9.67
CA ASN A 68 12.98 5.62 -10.44
C ASN A 68 13.65 4.46 -9.68
N LEU A 69 12.84 3.65 -8.98
CA LEU A 69 13.36 2.65 -8.05
C LEU A 69 14.17 1.53 -8.73
N PRO A 70 13.77 0.95 -9.87
CA PRO A 70 14.56 -0.12 -10.50
C PRO A 70 16.02 0.31 -10.75
N GLN A 71 16.22 1.51 -11.30
CA GLN A 71 17.55 2.05 -11.60
C GLN A 71 18.34 2.41 -10.33
N ARG A 72 17.65 2.81 -9.25
CA ARG A 72 18.28 3.12 -7.97
C ARG A 72 18.67 1.86 -7.20
N PHE A 73 17.88 0.80 -7.33
CA PHE A 73 18.18 -0.51 -6.74
C PHE A 73 19.32 -1.21 -7.48
N GLU A 74 19.36 -1.13 -8.80
CA GLU A 74 20.48 -1.65 -9.60
C GLU A 74 21.82 -1.01 -9.23
N LYS A 75 21.83 0.29 -8.92
CA LYS A 75 23.03 1.09 -8.59
C LYS A 75 23.24 1.28 -7.10
N LEU A 76 22.69 0.39 -6.27
CA LEU A 76 22.68 0.58 -4.83
C LEU A 76 24.06 0.33 -4.21
N GLU A 77 24.55 1.28 -3.41
CA GLU A 77 25.87 1.21 -2.74
C GLU A 77 25.78 1.15 -1.21
N LYS A 78 24.57 1.21 -0.66
CA LYS A 78 24.26 1.17 0.78
C LYS A 78 22.80 0.77 0.99
N ASN A 79 22.40 0.51 2.24
CA ASN A 79 20.99 0.22 2.54
C ASN A 79 20.08 1.37 2.06
N PHE A 80 18.91 0.98 1.54
CA PHE A 80 17.91 1.89 1.01
C PHE A 80 16.73 1.99 1.97
N ASN A 81 16.44 3.18 2.46
CA ASN A 81 15.32 3.43 3.37
C ASN A 81 14.17 4.08 2.61
N LEU A 82 12.97 3.52 2.74
CA LEU A 82 11.75 4.01 2.10
C LEU A 82 10.66 4.16 3.16
N LEU A 83 10.01 5.31 3.17
CA LEU A 83 8.87 5.59 4.05
C LEU A 83 7.57 5.72 3.26
N GLU A 84 6.55 4.99 3.67
CA GLU A 84 5.19 5.09 3.19
C GLU A 84 4.26 5.67 4.26
N LEU A 85 3.32 6.51 3.82
CA LEU A 85 2.19 6.93 4.62
C LEU A 85 0.98 6.07 4.23
N GLY A 86 0.39 5.35 5.19
CA GLY A 86 -0.76 4.46 4.93
C GLY A 86 -0.39 3.16 4.23
N PHE A 87 -0.16 2.09 5.01
CA PHE A 87 0.14 0.76 4.49
C PHE A 87 -1.01 0.15 3.69
N GLY A 88 -2.25 0.34 4.18
CA GLY A 88 -3.47 -0.21 3.61
C GLY A 88 -3.38 -1.71 3.40
N THR A 89 -3.50 -2.15 2.15
CA THR A 89 -3.45 -3.57 1.78
C THR A 89 -2.03 -4.10 1.57
N GLY A 90 -1.00 -3.26 1.75
CA GLY A 90 0.40 -3.60 1.47
C GLY A 90 0.76 -3.70 -0.02
N LEU A 91 -0.09 -3.20 -0.94
CA LEU A 91 0.11 -3.36 -2.38
C LEU A 91 1.39 -2.65 -2.87
N SER A 92 1.60 -1.40 -2.47
CA SER A 92 2.81 -0.63 -2.82
C SER A 92 4.08 -1.30 -2.27
N PHE A 93 4.02 -1.78 -1.02
CA PHE A 93 5.10 -2.55 -0.41
C PHE A 93 5.43 -3.81 -1.22
N LEU A 94 4.43 -4.65 -1.53
CA LEU A 94 4.64 -5.90 -2.25
C LEU A 94 5.25 -5.67 -3.63
N LEU A 95 4.76 -4.69 -4.38
CA LEU A 95 5.35 -4.31 -5.67
C LEU A 95 6.82 -3.88 -5.51
N THR A 96 7.12 -3.08 -4.49
CA THR A 96 8.48 -2.63 -4.21
C THR A 96 9.39 -3.80 -3.80
N ALA A 97 8.91 -4.70 -2.95
CA ALA A 97 9.67 -5.86 -2.49
C ALA A 97 9.94 -6.85 -3.63
N ILE A 98 8.96 -7.07 -4.51
CA ILE A 98 9.13 -7.89 -5.72
C ILE A 98 10.14 -7.23 -6.67
N GLU A 99 10.04 -5.92 -6.89
CA GLU A 99 11.00 -5.18 -7.73
C GLU A 99 12.42 -5.28 -7.17
N PHE A 100 12.61 -5.07 -5.87
CA PHE A 100 13.91 -5.15 -5.22
C PHE A 100 14.53 -6.54 -5.34
N ASN A 101 13.74 -7.61 -5.18
CA ASN A 101 14.21 -9.00 -5.29
C ASN A 101 14.52 -9.44 -6.73
N LYS A 102 14.35 -8.58 -7.74
CA LYS A 102 14.89 -8.83 -9.10
C LYS A 102 16.40 -8.63 -9.17
N PHE A 103 16.97 -7.89 -8.21
CA PHE A 103 18.39 -7.56 -8.17
C PHE A 103 19.09 -8.42 -7.11
N ASP A 104 20.29 -8.90 -7.44
CA ASP A 104 21.17 -9.57 -6.48
C ASP A 104 21.94 -8.53 -5.65
N SER A 105 21.22 -7.83 -4.76
CA SER A 105 21.78 -6.79 -3.91
C SER A 105 22.31 -7.37 -2.61
N LYS A 106 23.56 -7.04 -2.24
CA LYS A 106 24.10 -7.30 -0.89
C LYS A 106 23.60 -6.34 0.19
N TYR A 107 22.93 -5.26 -0.22
CA TYR A 107 22.35 -4.25 0.66
C TYR A 107 20.88 -4.53 0.92
N GLU A 108 20.38 -3.99 2.03
CA GLU A 108 18.98 -4.17 2.45
C GLU A 108 18.09 -3.01 2.00
N LEU A 109 16.84 -3.32 1.67
CA LEU A 109 15.73 -2.37 1.57
C LEU A 109 15.00 -2.34 2.91
N ASN A 110 15.01 -1.21 3.58
CA ASN A 110 14.21 -0.96 4.78
C ASN A 110 12.96 -0.18 4.37
N PHE A 111 11.83 -0.87 4.34
CA PHE A 111 10.53 -0.29 4.05
C PHE A 111 9.78 -0.05 5.36
N THR A 112 9.55 1.22 5.70
CA THR A 112 8.74 1.61 6.85
C THR A 112 7.40 2.15 6.36
N SER A 113 6.30 1.73 6.96
CA SER A 113 4.98 2.30 6.67
C SER A 113 4.26 2.67 7.96
N THR A 114 3.45 3.73 7.92
CA THR A 114 2.55 4.08 9.03
C THR A 114 1.16 3.55 8.73
N GLU A 115 0.47 3.02 9.73
CA GLU A 115 -0.90 2.53 9.55
C GLU A 115 -1.73 2.76 10.81
N LEU A 116 -2.83 3.50 10.68
CA LEU A 116 -3.70 3.81 11.80
C LEU A 116 -4.67 2.66 12.08
N TYR A 117 -5.14 1.98 11.03
CA TYR A 117 -6.12 0.90 11.11
C TYR A 117 -5.64 -0.30 10.29
N PRO A 118 -4.68 -1.09 10.81
CA PRO A 118 -4.15 -2.22 10.08
C PRO A 118 -5.27 -3.22 9.77
N LEU A 119 -5.30 -3.66 8.52
CA LEU A 119 -6.24 -4.67 8.06
C LEU A 119 -5.87 -6.03 8.65
N SER A 120 -6.88 -6.86 8.91
CA SER A 120 -6.63 -8.26 9.30
C SER A 120 -6.00 -9.03 8.14
N PHE A 121 -5.38 -10.16 8.46
CA PHE A 121 -4.86 -11.11 7.50
C PHE A 121 -5.94 -11.49 6.46
N GLU A 122 -7.16 -11.79 6.90
CA GLU A 122 -8.27 -12.16 6.00
C GLU A 122 -8.62 -11.02 5.03
N GLU A 123 -8.61 -9.77 5.52
CA GLU A 123 -8.89 -8.58 4.72
C GLU A 123 -7.78 -8.35 3.67
N ILE A 124 -6.51 -8.47 4.05
CA ILE A 124 -5.37 -8.36 3.14
C ILE A 124 -5.37 -9.51 2.12
N ASP A 125 -5.53 -10.74 2.57
CA ASP A 125 -5.57 -11.93 1.72
C ASP A 125 -6.67 -11.81 0.66
N LEU A 126 -7.87 -11.38 1.07
CA LEU A 126 -8.97 -11.13 0.14
C LEU A 126 -8.65 -9.99 -0.85
N ALA A 127 -8.06 -8.90 -0.37
CA ALA A 127 -7.69 -7.77 -1.22
C ALA A 127 -6.66 -8.16 -2.29
N LEU A 128 -5.71 -9.04 -1.99
CA LEU A 128 -4.64 -9.38 -2.93
C LEU A 128 -5.01 -10.49 -3.94
N LYS A 129 -5.98 -11.35 -3.61
CA LYS A 129 -6.40 -12.50 -4.43
C LYS A 129 -6.87 -12.17 -5.86
N LYS A 130 -7.19 -10.92 -6.15
CA LYS A 130 -7.69 -10.53 -7.48
C LYS A 130 -6.62 -10.48 -8.57
N TRP A 131 -5.34 -10.47 -8.20
CA TRP A 131 -4.23 -10.45 -9.14
C TRP A 131 -3.42 -11.74 -9.03
N ASP A 132 -3.73 -12.71 -9.88
CA ASP A 132 -3.14 -14.06 -9.82
C ASP A 132 -1.61 -14.04 -9.86
N ASP A 133 -1.01 -13.20 -10.71
CA ASP A 133 0.45 -13.06 -10.81
C ASP A 133 1.09 -12.52 -9.53
N LEU A 134 0.44 -11.53 -8.89
CA LEU A 134 0.91 -10.98 -7.62
C LEU A 134 0.72 -12.01 -6.50
N TYR A 135 -0.46 -12.64 -6.43
CA TYR A 135 -0.85 -13.54 -5.36
C TYR A 135 -0.06 -14.86 -5.38
N SER A 136 0.27 -15.35 -6.57
CA SER A 136 1.08 -16.56 -6.76
C SER A 136 2.58 -16.34 -6.54
N ASN A 137 3.05 -15.09 -6.52
CA ASN A 137 4.45 -14.72 -6.32
C ASN A 137 4.99 -15.21 -4.97
N LYS A 138 6.23 -15.71 -4.96
CA LYS A 138 6.91 -16.24 -3.77
C LYS A 138 7.00 -15.21 -2.63
N ILE A 139 7.34 -13.95 -2.95
CA ILE A 139 7.46 -12.87 -1.97
C ILE A 139 6.10 -12.58 -1.31
N THR A 140 5.03 -12.53 -2.11
CA THR A 140 3.67 -12.33 -1.59
C THR A 140 3.23 -13.46 -0.67
N LYS A 141 3.49 -14.72 -1.04
CA LYS A 141 3.17 -15.89 -0.20
C LYS A 141 3.91 -15.85 1.14
N GLU A 142 5.19 -15.51 1.12
CA GLU A 142 6.00 -15.39 2.33
C GLU A 142 5.53 -14.24 3.22
N PHE A 143 5.20 -13.09 2.63
CA PHE A 143 4.58 -11.97 3.32
C PHE A 143 3.28 -12.38 4.02
N LEU A 144 2.34 -12.98 3.29
CA LEU A 144 1.04 -13.40 3.84
C LEU A 144 1.20 -14.37 5.02
N MET A 145 2.13 -15.33 4.90
CA MET A 145 2.44 -16.27 5.98
C MET A 145 2.96 -15.57 7.23
N GLN A 146 3.90 -14.62 7.09
CA GLN A 146 4.46 -13.90 8.23
C GLN A 146 3.48 -12.88 8.81
N TYR A 147 2.68 -12.21 7.99
CA TYR A 147 1.69 -11.23 8.43
C TYR A 147 0.63 -11.89 9.32
N LYS A 148 0.12 -13.06 8.91
CA LYS A 148 -0.84 -13.85 9.70
C LYS A 148 -0.36 -14.13 11.14
N GLN A 149 0.95 -14.28 11.33
CA GLN A 149 1.52 -14.58 12.65
C GLN A 149 1.71 -13.34 13.52
N LYS A 150 1.63 -12.13 12.94
CA LYS A 150 2.10 -10.88 13.56
C LYS A 150 1.04 -9.76 13.60
N GLU A 151 -0.12 -9.95 13.00
CA GLU A 151 -1.16 -8.92 12.84
C GLU A 151 -1.68 -8.30 14.17
N LEU A 152 -1.46 -8.96 15.31
CA LEU A 152 -1.88 -8.49 16.64
C LEU A 152 -0.74 -7.82 17.45
N ILE A 153 0.41 -7.57 16.82
CA ILE A 153 1.56 -6.94 17.47
C ILE A 153 1.49 -5.42 17.25
N LYS A 154 1.90 -4.65 18.28
CA LYS A 154 1.94 -3.18 18.22
C LYS A 154 2.72 -2.64 17.02
N ASP A 155 3.81 -3.29 16.65
CA ASP A 155 4.56 -3.00 15.42
C ASP A 155 4.76 -4.30 14.65
N ILE A 156 4.43 -4.31 13.36
CA ILE A 156 4.54 -5.50 12.52
C ILE A 156 5.88 -5.46 11.78
N LYS A 157 6.76 -6.44 12.06
CA LYS A 157 8.07 -6.57 11.41
C LYS A 157 8.17 -7.84 10.61
N ILE A 158 8.46 -7.74 9.32
CA ILE A 158 8.55 -8.86 8.38
C ILE A 158 9.88 -8.77 7.63
N LYS A 159 10.57 -9.89 7.44
CA LYS A 159 11.80 -9.96 6.64
C LYS A 159 11.57 -10.90 5.46
N LEU A 160 11.75 -10.39 4.24
CA LEU A 160 11.61 -11.12 2.98
C LEU A 160 12.94 -11.02 2.24
N ASN A 161 13.82 -12.00 2.45
CA ASN A 161 15.21 -11.93 1.96
C ASN A 161 15.92 -10.65 2.46
N ASN A 162 16.38 -9.78 1.55
CA ASN A 162 17.04 -8.51 1.85
C ASN A 162 16.06 -7.33 1.98
N VAL A 163 14.76 -7.60 2.12
CA VAL A 163 13.72 -6.59 2.35
C VAL A 163 13.22 -6.70 3.79
N ASN A 164 13.39 -5.63 4.56
CA ASN A 164 12.86 -5.48 5.91
C ASN A 164 11.63 -4.56 5.87
N LEU A 165 10.47 -5.07 6.25
CA LEU A 165 9.25 -4.29 6.45
C LEU A 165 9.05 -3.99 7.93
N HIS A 166 8.75 -2.73 8.26
CA HIS A 166 8.28 -2.29 9.57
C HIS A 166 7.03 -1.44 9.42
N ILE A 167 5.89 -1.99 9.83
CA ILE A 167 4.63 -1.25 9.92
C ILE A 167 4.51 -0.71 11.34
N LEU A 168 4.50 0.62 11.45
CA LEU A 168 4.27 1.34 12.68
C LEU A 168 2.77 1.53 12.87
N VAL A 169 2.17 0.76 13.80
CA VAL A 169 0.73 0.84 14.04
C VAL A 169 0.42 2.01 14.97
N GLY A 170 -0.41 2.92 14.48
CA GLY A 170 -0.86 4.09 15.23
C GLY A 170 -0.85 5.35 14.39
N ASP A 171 -1.13 6.47 15.05
CA ASP A 171 -1.20 7.78 14.40
C ASP A 171 0.17 8.19 13.83
N ALA A 172 0.21 8.53 12.54
CA ALA A 172 1.41 8.96 11.84
C ALA A 172 2.11 10.16 12.53
N ARG A 173 1.35 11.04 13.19
CA ARG A 173 1.91 12.18 13.93
C ARG A 173 2.82 11.73 15.08
N GLU A 174 2.52 10.59 15.68
CA GLU A 174 3.30 10.03 16.79
C GLU A 174 4.31 9.00 16.32
N THR A 175 3.91 8.06 15.47
CA THR A 175 4.77 6.96 15.03
C THR A 175 5.97 7.45 14.22
N LEU A 176 5.82 8.48 13.39
CA LEU A 176 6.95 9.02 12.63
C LEU A 176 8.04 9.62 13.54
N LYS A 177 7.72 10.04 14.76
CA LYS A 177 8.70 10.56 15.72
C LYS A 177 9.70 9.49 16.17
N SER A 178 9.35 8.20 16.09
CA SER A 178 10.26 7.12 16.49
C SER A 178 11.30 6.76 15.43
N ILE A 179 11.17 7.27 14.20
CA ILE A 179 12.11 7.03 13.11
C ILE A 179 13.28 8.01 13.24
N ASN A 180 14.51 7.48 13.19
CA ASN A 180 15.74 8.28 13.30
C ASN A 180 16.51 8.31 11.98
N GLU A 181 16.35 7.28 11.16
CA GLU A 181 17.04 7.07 9.92
C GLU A 181 16.50 8.01 8.83
N LYS A 182 17.42 8.58 8.05
CA LYS A 182 17.05 9.33 6.87
C LYS A 182 16.50 8.41 5.79
N GLN A 183 15.46 8.87 5.11
CA GLN A 183 14.72 8.15 4.08
C GLN A 183 15.16 8.62 2.70
N ASN A 184 15.43 7.66 1.83
CA ASN A 184 15.83 7.89 0.44
C ASN A 184 14.62 8.10 -0.48
N CYS A 185 13.45 7.61 -0.08
CA CYS A 185 12.24 7.62 -0.89
C CYS A 185 11.00 7.74 0.01
N PHE A 186 10.02 8.50 -0.45
CA PHE A 186 8.74 8.66 0.21
C PHE A 186 7.58 8.28 -0.73
N TYR A 187 6.72 7.41 -0.25
CA TYR A 187 5.40 7.20 -0.83
C TYR A 187 4.41 8.03 -0.01
N LEU A 188 3.99 9.17 -0.54
CA LEU A 188 2.91 9.96 0.05
C LEU A 188 1.58 9.39 -0.44
N ASP A 189 1.33 8.18 0.05
CA ASP A 189 0.14 7.37 -0.17
C ASP A 189 -0.84 7.60 0.99
N GLY A 190 -2.03 7.04 0.88
CA GLY A 190 -3.10 7.25 1.86
C GLY A 190 -4.26 8.05 1.27
N PHE A 191 -5.38 8.07 1.98
CA PHE A 191 -6.64 8.60 1.47
C PHE A 191 -6.57 10.09 1.12
N ALA A 192 -7.45 10.53 0.21
CA ALA A 192 -7.45 11.89 -0.27
C ALA A 192 -7.47 12.92 0.88
N PRO A 193 -6.85 14.10 0.74
CA PRO A 193 -6.83 15.12 1.80
C PRO A 193 -8.20 15.52 2.36
N SER A 194 -9.25 15.46 1.53
CA SER A 194 -10.63 15.71 1.95
C SER A 194 -11.21 14.62 2.86
N LYS A 195 -10.65 13.41 2.83
CA LYS A 195 -11.09 12.22 3.57
C LYS A 195 -10.20 11.94 4.79
N ASN A 196 -8.91 12.26 4.74
CA ASN A 196 -7.98 12.08 5.85
C ASN A 196 -7.12 13.33 6.10
N PRO A 197 -7.70 14.48 6.48
CA PRO A 197 -6.97 15.75 6.60
C PRO A 197 -5.82 15.71 7.63
N ILE A 198 -5.94 14.87 8.65
CA ILE A 198 -4.93 14.73 9.72
C ILE A 198 -3.61 14.18 9.15
N MET A 199 -3.66 13.14 8.30
CA MET A 199 -2.48 12.59 7.63
C MET A 199 -1.78 13.62 6.73
N TRP A 200 -2.54 14.58 6.21
CA TRP A 200 -2.02 15.66 5.39
C TRP A 200 -1.73 16.95 6.19
N GLY A 201 -1.59 16.86 7.50
CA GLY A 201 -1.29 17.98 8.40
C GLY A 201 0.19 18.33 8.51
N GLU A 202 0.46 19.54 8.99
CA GLU A 202 1.83 20.08 9.16
C GLU A 202 2.72 19.19 10.05
N GLU A 203 2.16 18.54 11.07
CA GLU A 203 2.89 17.65 11.97
C GLU A 203 3.53 16.47 11.22
N VAL A 204 2.78 15.81 10.35
CA VAL A 204 3.27 14.69 9.52
C VAL A 204 4.35 15.18 8.56
N PHE A 205 4.14 16.33 7.92
CA PHE A 205 5.10 16.83 6.93
C PHE A 205 6.35 17.46 7.52
N SER A 206 6.28 17.95 8.76
CA SER A 206 7.46 18.27 9.55
C SER A 206 8.32 17.03 9.78
N GLN A 207 7.69 15.86 9.99
CA GLN A 207 8.42 14.60 10.07
C GLN A 207 8.98 14.19 8.70
N VAL A 208 8.22 14.31 7.60
CA VAL A 208 8.73 14.05 6.23
C VAL A 208 9.98 14.91 5.96
N LYS A 209 9.92 16.21 6.25
CA LYS A 209 11.07 17.12 6.13
C LYS A 209 12.26 16.66 6.95
N ARG A 210 12.03 16.34 8.23
CA ARG A 210 13.06 15.88 9.18
C ARG A 210 13.71 14.58 8.70
N LEU A 211 12.92 13.67 8.15
CA LEU A 211 13.36 12.34 7.73
C LEU A 211 13.97 12.32 6.32
N SER A 212 13.76 13.36 5.51
CA SER A 212 14.28 13.37 4.14
C SER A 212 15.80 13.50 4.11
N ALA A 213 16.47 12.53 3.46
CA ALA A 213 17.88 12.64 3.09
C ALA A 213 18.08 13.61 1.91
N GLU A 214 19.32 14.05 1.70
CA GLU A 214 19.71 14.68 0.45
C GLU A 214 19.51 13.71 -0.72
N ASN A 215 19.08 14.24 -1.87
CA ASN A 215 18.70 13.48 -3.07
C ASN A 215 17.56 12.48 -2.84
N SER A 216 16.76 12.66 -1.79
CA SER A 216 15.56 11.84 -1.59
C SER A 216 14.45 12.23 -2.57
N THR A 217 13.60 11.26 -2.87
CA THR A 217 12.46 11.45 -3.78
C THR A 217 11.14 11.26 -3.05
N ALA A 218 10.08 11.90 -3.53
CA ALA A 218 8.73 11.73 -3.01
C ALA A 218 7.74 11.65 -4.17
N THR A 219 6.77 10.74 -4.12
CA THR A 219 5.73 10.63 -5.15
C THR A 219 4.35 10.53 -4.54
N THR A 220 3.37 11.01 -5.29
CA THR A 220 1.96 10.83 -4.96
C THR A 220 1.07 10.99 -6.19
N TYR A 221 -0.06 10.30 -6.17
CA TYR A 221 -1.09 10.41 -7.18
C TYR A 221 -1.88 11.72 -7.07
N SER A 222 -1.83 12.42 -5.92
CA SER A 222 -2.58 13.64 -5.67
C SER A 222 -1.87 14.88 -6.22
N VAL A 223 -2.61 15.75 -6.90
CA VAL A 223 -2.12 17.06 -7.38
C VAL A 223 -2.74 18.25 -6.65
N SER A 224 -3.30 17.99 -5.46
CA SER A 224 -3.98 19.00 -4.67
C SER A 224 -3.01 20.13 -4.30
N ARG A 225 -3.55 21.34 -4.08
CA ARG A 225 -2.74 22.48 -3.64
C ARG A 225 -2.01 22.16 -2.34
N LEU A 226 -2.72 21.55 -1.39
CA LEU A 226 -2.18 21.15 -0.10
C LEU A 226 -0.91 20.29 -0.24
N VAL A 227 -0.94 19.26 -1.10
CA VAL A 227 0.22 18.39 -1.33
C VAL A 227 1.42 19.16 -1.88
N LYS A 228 1.20 20.09 -2.83
CA LYS A 228 2.27 20.89 -3.43
C LYS A 228 2.90 21.85 -2.42
N ASP A 229 2.08 22.53 -1.63
CA ASP A 229 2.52 23.47 -0.61
C ASP A 229 3.38 22.73 0.44
N ILE A 230 2.98 21.51 0.77
CA ILE A 230 3.66 20.62 1.69
C ILE A 230 5.00 20.08 1.17
N LEU A 231 5.06 19.63 -0.09
CA LEU A 231 6.32 19.18 -0.69
C LEU A 231 7.33 20.31 -0.69
N THR A 232 6.87 21.53 -1.02
CA THR A 232 7.67 22.75 -0.94
C THR A 232 8.15 23.00 0.49
N PHE A 233 7.25 22.93 1.49
CA PHE A 233 7.60 23.09 2.90
C PHE A 233 8.67 22.08 3.36
N ALA A 234 8.57 20.84 2.90
CA ALA A 234 9.52 19.77 3.21
C ALA A 234 10.87 19.88 2.45
N GLY A 235 10.98 20.87 1.55
CA GLY A 235 12.20 21.17 0.80
C GLY A 235 12.35 20.38 -0.50
N PHE A 236 11.27 19.82 -1.03
CA PHE A 236 11.29 19.15 -2.32
C PHE A 236 11.00 20.14 -3.45
N ASP A 237 11.84 20.12 -4.47
CA ASP A 237 11.49 20.63 -5.79
C ASP A 237 10.53 19.62 -6.43
N TYR A 238 9.28 20.01 -6.68
CA TYR A 238 8.30 19.13 -7.30
C TYR A 238 8.04 19.47 -8.77
N SER A 239 7.69 18.44 -9.53
CA SER A 239 7.25 18.54 -10.91
C SER A 239 6.00 17.70 -11.13
N LYS A 240 5.22 18.07 -12.14
CA LYS A 240 4.05 17.29 -12.56
C LYS A 240 4.46 16.31 -13.65
N ARG A 241 3.99 15.08 -13.53
CA ARG A 241 4.08 14.04 -14.57
C ARG A 241 2.67 13.67 -15.01
N LYS A 242 2.51 13.15 -16.23
CA LYS A 242 1.24 12.57 -16.69
C LYS A 242 0.75 11.53 -15.67
N GLY A 243 -0.52 11.57 -15.29
CA GLY A 243 -1.11 10.57 -14.39
C GLY A 243 -1.31 9.22 -15.08
N PHE A 244 -1.53 8.17 -14.28
CA PHE A 244 -1.83 6.84 -14.81
C PHE A 244 -3.25 6.78 -15.40
N GLY A 245 -3.40 6.07 -16.52
CA GLY A 245 -4.69 5.87 -17.19
C GLY A 245 -5.38 7.18 -17.56
N LYS A 246 -6.58 7.41 -16.99
CA LYS A 246 -7.38 8.63 -17.22
C LYS A 246 -6.98 9.80 -16.32
N LYS A 247 -6.12 9.59 -15.29
CA LYS A 247 -5.66 10.68 -14.42
C LYS A 247 -4.77 11.61 -15.22
N ARG A 248 -5.03 12.92 -15.12
CA ARG A 248 -4.31 13.94 -15.90
C ARG A 248 -2.86 14.06 -15.46
N GLU A 249 -2.64 14.16 -14.16
CA GLU A 249 -1.36 14.51 -13.58
C GLU A 249 -1.12 13.74 -12.27
N MET A 250 0.16 13.57 -11.92
CA MET A 250 0.67 13.13 -10.62
C MET A 250 1.89 13.99 -10.25
N ILE A 251 2.38 13.89 -9.02
CA ILE A 251 3.54 14.66 -8.55
C ILE A 251 4.74 13.75 -8.28
N ILE A 252 5.92 14.24 -8.70
CA ILE A 252 7.23 13.74 -8.30
C ILE A 252 8.01 14.89 -7.68
N GLY A 253 8.58 14.68 -6.49
CA GLY A 253 9.44 15.60 -5.77
C GLY A 253 10.85 15.05 -5.64
N ILE A 254 11.85 15.94 -5.72
CA ILE A 254 13.25 15.63 -5.45
C ILE A 254 13.79 16.67 -4.48
N LYS A 255 14.40 16.22 -3.39
CA LYS A 255 15.08 17.08 -2.43
C LYS A 255 16.55 17.18 -2.82
N LYS A 256 17.00 18.37 -3.17
CA LYS A 256 18.39 18.66 -3.54
C LYS A 256 19.22 19.07 -2.35
#